data_AF-A0A1D2NM39-F1
#
_entry.id   AF-A0A1D2NM39-F1
#
_cell.length_a   1.000
_cell.length_b   1.000
_cell.length_c   1.000
_cell.angle_alpha   90.00
_cell.angle_beta   90.00
_cell.angle_gamma   90.00
#
_symmetry.space_group_name_H-M   'P 1'
#
loop_
_entity.id
_entity.type
_entity.pdbx_description
1 polymer ?
#
loop_
_entity_poly.entity_id
_entity_poly.type
_entity_poly.pdbx_seq_one_letter_code
_entity_poly.pdbx_strand_id
1 'polypeptide(L)'
;MAPTRTLGVVVIAVFVLNVALAHVTLTFPPARTLPIDFLNNFWTKPPCGMPKGSTRTTLQAGSTFNVNWQLGYAHIGGYRIELLDSRERKLLDLTPTARGGGFFPSNSTNQWHRVSLPKGLQCKDCTIRLLREVKSFDPNFNFWSCGDVDIMEVPNYVENCSGNGKYLNGKCVCDDAFWGRICQFKDECGTDEQCGGRGGKCLYMGGTNLPRRQCFCRPGFHGENCLALNPIELPDPSHSLNLTGHTLQILSDRMILYYKMIPHEITKNQEIEFVLLVNGTSWAALGFRPSNLGDICKSWPFISDALDPTNSNSIGTRRTRQFGAGSPEQNIGSEYAAKDVFSMMDCTDIIVGSAKGSFHRVRDHYARGRHTPIPDNKWGGTDDITASTGWEKDGVTTLIFRRKLRTHDVADHPIHGEMLVTWARGQEPGEYIRDPNLRLERDEPRISGFYVRDELKYHGLGDQKGFLYIDFQSKISRVPGINADILQ
;
A
#
# COMPACT_ATOMS: atom_id res chain seq x y z
N MET A 1 -33.96 47.00 -33.59
CA MET A 1 -33.42 46.77 -32.24
C MET A 1 -33.85 45.40 -31.79
N ALA A 2 -32.97 44.40 -31.91
CA ALA A 2 -33.20 43.04 -31.44
C ALA A 2 -32.53 42.86 -30.08
N PRO A 3 -33.16 42.16 -29.11
CA PRO A 3 -32.63 42.06 -27.76
C PRO A 3 -31.53 40.99 -27.70
N THR A 4 -30.38 41.36 -27.19
CA THR A 4 -29.27 40.46 -26.84
C THR A 4 -29.69 39.57 -25.66
N ARG A 5 -29.78 38.25 -25.91
CA ARG A 5 -29.90 37.24 -24.84
C ARG A 5 -28.51 36.94 -24.29
N THR A 6 -28.27 37.36 -23.05
CA THR A 6 -27.07 36.98 -22.29
C THR A 6 -27.20 35.52 -21.87
N LEU A 7 -26.38 34.64 -22.44
CA LEU A 7 -26.29 33.24 -22.05
C LEU A 7 -25.53 33.17 -20.72
N GLY A 8 -26.22 32.90 -19.62
CA GLY A 8 -25.59 32.67 -18.32
C GLY A 8 -24.85 31.35 -18.33
N VAL A 9 -23.51 31.40 -18.33
CA VAL A 9 -22.66 30.23 -18.10
C VAL A 9 -22.76 29.88 -16.61
N VAL A 10 -23.53 28.85 -16.28
CA VAL A 10 -23.48 28.23 -14.95
C VAL A 10 -22.19 27.42 -14.88
N VAL A 11 -21.15 28.01 -14.29
CA VAL A 11 -19.96 27.28 -13.88
C VAL A 11 -20.37 26.40 -12.70
N ILE A 12 -20.66 25.12 -12.97
CA ILE A 12 -20.75 24.10 -11.92
C ILE A 12 -19.32 23.94 -11.40
N ALA A 13 -19.00 24.62 -10.30
CA ALA A 13 -17.80 24.34 -9.53
C ALA A 13 -17.92 22.90 -9.03
N VAL A 14 -17.24 21.97 -9.70
CA VAL A 14 -16.98 20.63 -9.17
C VAL A 14 -16.16 20.84 -7.91
N PHE A 15 -16.83 20.86 -6.76
CA PHE A 15 -16.16 20.70 -5.48
C PHE A 15 -15.48 19.33 -5.51
N VAL A 16 -14.20 19.32 -5.83
CA VAL A 16 -13.32 18.18 -5.55
C VAL A 16 -13.35 18.05 -4.03
N LEU A 17 -14.20 17.14 -3.53
CA LEU A 17 -14.20 16.75 -2.15
C LEU A 17 -12.78 16.28 -1.82
N ASN A 18 -12.05 17.11 -1.08
CA ASN A 18 -10.70 16.80 -0.64
C ASN A 18 -10.79 15.55 0.22
N VAL A 19 -10.29 14.46 -0.33
CA VAL A 19 -10.19 13.18 0.37
C VAL A 19 -9.09 13.37 1.38
N ALA A 20 -9.42 13.33 2.66
CA ALA A 20 -8.36 13.27 3.66
C ALA A 20 -7.64 11.94 3.54
N LEU A 21 -6.34 12.03 3.32
CA LEU A 21 -5.46 10.90 3.10
C LEU A 21 -4.68 10.75 4.38
N ALA A 22 -5.17 9.92 5.29
CA ALA A 22 -4.31 9.37 6.32
C ALA A 22 -4.29 7.86 6.13
N HIS A 23 -3.12 7.29 6.38
CA HIS A 23 -2.83 5.90 6.10
C HIS A 23 -2.20 5.38 7.37
N VAL A 24 -2.87 4.49 8.11
CA VAL A 24 -2.38 3.96 9.38
C VAL A 24 -2.61 2.46 9.50
N THR A 25 -1.56 1.75 9.88
CA THR A 25 -1.64 0.31 10.14
C THR A 25 -0.74 -0.09 11.29
N LEU A 26 -1.26 -0.92 12.19
CA LEU A 26 -0.46 -1.52 13.25
C LEU A 26 0.66 -2.39 12.67
N THR A 27 1.88 -2.15 13.15
CA THR A 27 3.05 -3.01 12.91
C THR A 27 3.33 -3.91 14.10
N PHE A 28 2.95 -3.49 15.32
CA PHE A 28 2.95 -4.38 16.48
C PHE A 28 1.87 -4.01 17.52
N PRO A 29 1.06 -4.97 18.01
CA PRO A 29 0.88 -6.31 17.40
C PRO A 29 0.49 -6.17 15.91
N PRO A 30 0.89 -7.11 15.04
CA PRO A 30 0.65 -7.00 13.61
C PRO A 30 -0.85 -6.81 13.34
N ALA A 31 -1.17 -5.94 12.38
CA ALA A 31 -2.53 -5.80 11.91
C ALA A 31 -3.07 -7.13 11.37
N ARG A 32 -4.40 -7.23 11.29
CA ARG A 32 -5.11 -8.34 10.62
C ARG A 32 -4.57 -8.60 9.20
N THR A 33 -4.84 -9.80 8.71
CA THR A 33 -4.17 -10.47 7.58
C THR A 33 -3.77 -9.57 6.41
N LEU A 34 -4.64 -8.64 6.00
CA LEU A 34 -4.29 -7.62 5.04
C LEU A 34 -4.06 -6.30 5.79
N PRO A 35 -2.82 -5.81 5.84
CA PRO A 35 -2.45 -4.60 6.57
C PRO A 35 -2.89 -3.33 5.81
N ILE A 36 -4.19 -3.22 5.54
CA ILE A 36 -4.79 -2.08 4.84
C ILE A 36 -4.72 -0.86 5.74
N ASP A 37 -4.13 0.21 5.23
CA ASP A 37 -3.89 1.45 5.96
C ASP A 37 -5.01 2.49 5.79
N PHE A 38 -6.03 2.20 4.97
CA PHE A 38 -7.17 3.08 4.69
C PHE A 38 -8.51 2.63 5.31
N LEU A 39 -8.47 1.85 6.39
CA LEU A 39 -9.70 1.43 7.10
C LEU A 39 -10.18 2.53 8.06
N ASN A 40 -11.46 2.89 8.00
CA ASN A 40 -12.01 4.03 8.75
C ASN A 40 -13.48 3.84 9.16
N ASN A 41 -13.93 4.68 10.09
CA ASN A 41 -15.24 4.58 10.70
C ASN A 41 -16.44 5.06 9.88
N PHE A 42 -16.21 5.66 8.71
CA PHE A 42 -17.29 6.14 7.83
C PHE A 42 -17.63 5.09 6.77
N TRP A 43 -16.61 4.46 6.21
CA TRP A 43 -16.76 3.61 5.03
C TRP A 43 -16.54 2.14 5.28
N THR A 44 -15.96 1.74 6.42
CA THR A 44 -15.67 0.33 6.70
C THR A 44 -16.45 -0.17 7.91
N LYS A 45 -16.69 -1.49 7.97
CA LYS A 45 -17.50 -2.10 9.02
C LYS A 45 -16.81 -1.97 10.39
N PRO A 46 -17.49 -1.46 11.44
CA PRO A 46 -16.91 -1.41 12.77
C PRO A 46 -16.71 -2.81 13.37
N PRO A 47 -15.78 -2.98 14.33
CA PRO A 47 -14.92 -1.94 14.91
C PRO A 47 -13.56 -1.76 14.23
N CYS A 48 -13.26 -2.56 13.21
CA CYS A 48 -11.91 -2.73 12.65
C CYS A 48 -11.81 -2.66 11.12
N GLY A 49 -12.93 -2.64 10.40
CA GLY A 49 -12.96 -2.62 8.93
C GLY A 49 -12.54 -3.92 8.24
N MET A 50 -12.10 -4.92 9.02
CA MET A 50 -11.61 -6.20 8.54
C MET A 50 -11.95 -7.29 9.58
N PRO A 51 -12.32 -8.52 9.19
CA PRO A 51 -12.56 -9.62 10.14
C PRO A 51 -11.28 -10.13 10.79
N LYS A 52 -11.43 -10.80 11.94
CA LYS A 52 -10.33 -11.51 12.61
C LYS A 52 -9.72 -12.58 11.71
N GLY A 53 -8.40 -12.75 11.84
CA GLY A 53 -7.66 -13.85 11.22
C GLY A 53 -7.28 -14.94 12.23
N SER A 54 -6.34 -15.80 11.84
CA SER A 54 -5.77 -16.83 12.70
C SER A 54 -4.60 -16.34 13.57
N THR A 55 -3.91 -15.29 13.12
CA THR A 55 -2.72 -14.74 13.78
C THR A 55 -3.10 -14.02 15.07
N ARG A 56 -2.44 -14.38 16.18
CA ARG A 56 -2.62 -13.76 17.49
C ARG A 56 -1.26 -13.52 18.12
N THR A 57 -1.06 -12.32 18.67
CA THR A 57 0.15 -12.02 19.47
C THR A 57 -0.09 -12.39 20.92
N THR A 58 0.75 -13.24 21.48
CA THR A 58 0.68 -13.56 22.91
C THR A 58 1.41 -12.48 23.72
N LEU A 59 0.72 -11.88 24.69
CA LEU A 59 1.21 -10.82 25.55
C LEU A 59 1.12 -11.26 27.01
N GLN A 60 2.12 -10.89 27.81
CA GLN A 60 2.15 -11.20 29.23
C GLN A 60 1.32 -10.17 30.03
N ALA A 61 0.40 -10.63 30.88
CA ALA A 61 -0.32 -9.78 31.82
C ALA A 61 0.64 -9.03 32.76
N GLY A 62 0.32 -7.79 33.13
CA GLY A 62 1.19 -6.93 33.95
C GLY A 62 2.45 -6.38 33.24
N SER A 63 2.69 -6.75 31.97
CA SER A 63 3.87 -6.31 31.22
C SER A 63 3.70 -4.92 30.59
N THR A 64 4.82 -4.37 30.11
CA THR A 64 4.84 -3.14 29.32
C THR A 64 5.46 -3.40 27.95
N PHE A 65 4.85 -2.86 26.91
CA PHE A 65 5.34 -2.99 25.54
C PHE A 65 4.97 -1.77 24.71
N ASN A 66 5.60 -1.63 23.55
CA ASN A 66 5.25 -0.57 22.61
C ASN A 66 4.23 -1.10 21.63
N VAL A 67 3.07 -0.48 21.52
CA VAL A 67 2.22 -0.61 20.32
C VAL A 67 2.86 0.25 19.24
N ASN A 68 3.09 -0.30 18.06
CA ASN A 68 3.74 0.37 16.93
C ASN A 68 2.80 0.36 15.73
N TRP A 69 2.88 1.41 14.92
CA TRP A 69 2.15 1.55 13.67
C TRP A 69 3.00 2.26 12.63
N GLN A 70 2.64 2.08 11.37
CA GLN A 70 3.20 2.82 10.26
C GLN A 70 2.22 3.89 9.78
N LEU A 71 2.74 4.89 9.08
CA LEU A 71 1.98 6.01 8.56
C LEU A 71 2.35 6.23 7.10
N GLY A 72 1.38 6.19 6.19
CA GLY A 72 1.59 6.55 4.78
C GLY A 72 1.61 8.07 4.58
N TYR A 73 0.95 8.82 5.48
CA TYR A 73 0.89 10.29 5.43
C TYR A 73 0.92 10.87 6.84
N ALA A 74 1.83 11.82 7.07
CA ALA A 74 1.88 12.55 8.33
C ALA A 74 0.71 13.53 8.41
N HIS A 75 -0.08 13.47 9.48
CA HIS A 75 -1.23 14.36 9.68
C HIS A 75 -1.43 14.72 11.14
N ILE A 76 -1.90 15.94 11.42
CA ILE A 76 -2.19 16.43 12.77
C ILE A 76 -3.36 15.68 13.43
N GLY A 77 -3.34 15.60 14.75
CA GLY A 77 -4.37 14.92 15.54
C GLY A 77 -3.76 14.02 16.60
N GLY A 78 -4.61 13.45 17.44
CA GLY A 78 -4.30 12.46 18.44
C GLY A 78 -4.56 11.02 17.99
N TYR A 79 -4.21 10.08 18.85
CA TYR A 79 -4.50 8.66 18.66
C TYR A 79 -5.08 8.09 19.94
N ARG A 80 -5.72 6.93 19.83
CA ARG A 80 -6.20 6.16 20.97
C ARG A 80 -5.91 4.70 20.74
N ILE A 81 -5.46 4.02 21.78
CA ILE A 81 -5.27 2.57 21.74
C ILE A 81 -6.24 1.98 22.73
N GLU A 82 -7.02 1.00 22.27
CA GLU A 82 -8.05 0.32 23.05
C GLU A 82 -7.81 -1.18 23.04
N LEU A 83 -8.18 -1.83 24.13
CA LEU A 83 -8.31 -3.28 24.18
C LEU A 83 -9.80 -3.64 24.05
N LEU A 84 -10.11 -4.55 23.14
CA LEU A 84 -11.44 -5.10 22.90
C LEU A 84 -11.48 -6.57 23.31
N ASP A 85 -12.64 -7.04 23.78
CA ASP A 85 -12.86 -8.45 24.12
C ASP A 85 -13.00 -9.34 22.87
N SER A 86 -13.26 -10.64 23.08
CA SER A 86 -13.44 -11.60 21.99
C SER A 86 -14.60 -11.29 21.05
N ARG A 87 -15.61 -10.55 21.53
CA ARG A 87 -16.75 -10.05 20.75
C ARG A 87 -16.53 -8.63 20.23
N GLU A 88 -15.28 -8.17 20.26
CA GLU A 88 -14.83 -6.84 19.83
C GLU A 88 -15.52 -5.68 20.56
N ARG A 89 -15.98 -5.91 21.79
CA ARG A 89 -16.50 -4.86 22.67
C ARG A 89 -15.36 -4.23 23.46
N LYS A 90 -15.35 -2.91 23.59
CA LYS A 90 -14.31 -2.19 24.33
C LYS A 90 -14.24 -2.66 25.79
N LEU A 91 -13.05 -3.08 26.23
CA LEU A 91 -12.72 -3.41 27.61
C LEU A 91 -12.10 -2.23 28.34
N LEU A 92 -11.06 -1.62 27.77
CA LEU A 92 -10.34 -0.49 28.38
C LEU A 92 -9.55 0.33 27.36
N ASP A 93 -9.22 1.55 27.74
CA ASP A 93 -8.25 2.40 27.05
C ASP A 93 -6.83 2.07 27.50
N LEU A 94 -5.95 1.76 26.55
CA LEU A 94 -4.51 1.52 26.79
C LEU A 94 -3.68 2.82 26.71
N THR A 95 -4.23 3.87 26.10
CA THR A 95 -3.68 5.23 26.15
C THR A 95 -4.36 6.06 27.24
N PRO A 96 -3.64 6.94 27.96
CA PRO A 96 -4.25 7.87 28.89
C PRO A 96 -5.31 8.73 28.19
N THR A 97 -6.53 8.74 28.70
CA THR A 97 -7.56 9.64 28.20
C THR A 97 -7.45 10.98 28.94
N ALA A 98 -7.39 12.08 28.21
CA ALA A 98 -7.58 13.39 28.82
C ALA A 98 -9.03 13.47 29.32
N ARG A 99 -9.21 13.43 30.65
CA ARG A 99 -10.49 13.68 31.38
C ARG A 99 -11.74 13.08 30.71
N GLY A 100 -11.82 11.75 30.61
CA GLY A 100 -13.10 11.06 30.35
C GLY A 100 -13.40 10.64 28.91
N GLY A 101 -12.38 10.24 28.12
CA GLY A 101 -12.61 9.54 26.85
C GLY A 101 -12.14 10.27 25.58
N GLY A 102 -11.09 11.10 25.67
CA GLY A 102 -10.46 11.78 24.53
C GLY A 102 -9.31 11.00 23.85
N PHE A 103 -8.80 11.54 22.74
CA PHE A 103 -7.58 11.06 22.07
C PHE A 103 -6.33 11.58 22.77
N PHE A 104 -5.27 10.76 22.82
CA PHE A 104 -3.96 11.17 23.31
C PHE A 104 -3.35 12.20 22.34
N PRO A 105 -2.97 13.40 22.79
CA PRO A 105 -2.33 14.39 21.94
C PRO A 105 -1.03 13.85 21.34
N SER A 106 -0.85 14.04 20.04
CA SER A 106 0.30 13.52 19.33
C SER A 106 0.80 14.54 18.32
N ASN A 107 2.09 14.50 18.04
CA ASN A 107 2.60 15.10 16.81
C ASN A 107 2.14 14.28 15.59
N SER A 108 2.36 14.84 14.41
CA SER A 108 1.87 14.32 13.13
C SER A 108 2.56 13.05 12.63
N THR A 109 3.70 12.69 13.22
CA THR A 109 4.59 11.60 12.76
C THR A 109 4.76 10.47 13.78
N ASN A 110 4.12 10.56 14.96
CA ASN A 110 4.27 9.55 16.00
C ASN A 110 3.79 8.18 15.50
N GLN A 111 4.61 7.16 15.72
CA GLN A 111 4.41 5.80 15.19
C GLN A 111 4.50 4.70 16.26
N TRP A 112 4.53 5.09 17.54
CA TRP A 112 4.49 4.15 18.64
C TRP A 112 3.97 4.79 19.93
N HIS A 113 3.46 3.96 20.85
CA HIS A 113 3.13 4.35 22.22
C HIS A 113 3.43 3.20 23.16
N ARG A 114 4.06 3.50 24.30
CA ARG A 114 4.29 2.49 25.35
C ARG A 114 3.02 2.30 26.17
N VAL A 115 2.50 1.08 26.20
CA VAL A 115 1.31 0.69 26.97
C VAL A 115 1.69 -0.25 28.10
N SER A 116 0.87 -0.27 29.15
CA SER A 116 1.02 -1.15 30.32
C SER A 116 -0.26 -1.97 30.48
N LEU A 117 -0.13 -3.30 30.50
CA LEU A 117 -1.25 -4.19 30.78
C LEU A 117 -1.48 -4.29 32.29
N PRO A 118 -2.74 -4.27 32.77
CA PRO A 118 -3.05 -4.57 34.17
C PRO A 118 -2.55 -5.95 34.58
N LYS A 119 -2.13 -6.08 35.85
CA LYS A 119 -1.89 -7.39 36.47
C LYS A 119 -3.23 -8.14 36.60
N GLY A 120 -3.24 -9.46 36.45
CA GLY A 120 -4.47 -10.26 36.53
C GLY A 120 -5.30 -10.28 35.24
N LEU A 121 -4.97 -9.44 34.25
CA LEU A 121 -5.76 -9.35 33.02
C LEU A 121 -5.51 -10.57 32.14
N GLN A 122 -6.53 -11.41 31.98
CA GLN A 122 -6.53 -12.51 31.03
C GLN A 122 -7.56 -12.23 29.93
N CYS A 123 -7.15 -12.41 28.69
CA CYS A 123 -7.96 -12.05 27.54
C CYS A 123 -7.62 -12.99 26.38
N LYS A 124 -8.50 -13.93 26.06
CA LYS A 124 -8.34 -14.83 24.91
C LYS A 124 -9.09 -14.27 23.71
N ASP A 125 -8.46 -14.33 22.54
CA ASP A 125 -9.00 -13.85 21.28
C ASP A 125 -9.40 -12.36 21.34
N CYS A 126 -8.60 -11.54 22.02
CA CYS A 126 -8.88 -10.12 22.17
C CYS A 126 -8.28 -9.30 21.04
N THR A 127 -8.63 -8.02 20.94
CA THR A 127 -8.13 -7.15 19.87
C THR A 127 -7.54 -5.88 20.46
N ILE A 128 -6.32 -5.52 20.05
CA ILE A 128 -5.80 -4.17 20.24
C ILE A 128 -6.20 -3.34 19.02
N ARG A 129 -6.94 -2.26 19.26
CA ARG A 129 -7.38 -1.32 18.23
C ARG A 129 -6.67 0.02 18.38
N LEU A 130 -6.03 0.47 17.32
CA LEU A 130 -5.57 1.85 17.14
C LEU A 130 -6.66 2.66 16.44
N LEU A 131 -6.97 3.83 16.98
CA LEU A 131 -7.78 4.88 16.35
C LEU A 131 -6.91 6.10 16.12
N ARG A 132 -6.94 6.67 14.92
CA ARG A 132 -6.19 7.88 14.54
C ARG A 132 -7.17 8.93 14.00
N GLU A 133 -7.25 10.07 14.67
CA GLU A 133 -8.18 11.13 14.27
C GLU A 133 -7.66 11.93 13.07
N VAL A 134 -8.57 12.40 12.22
CA VAL A 134 -8.29 13.30 11.10
C VAL A 134 -9.29 14.44 11.11
N LYS A 135 -9.17 15.30 12.14
CA LYS A 135 -10.12 16.39 12.42
C LYS A 135 -10.30 17.41 11.29
N SER A 136 -9.35 17.48 10.37
CA SER A 136 -9.40 18.32 9.18
C SER A 136 -10.41 17.84 8.13
N PHE A 137 -10.75 16.54 8.15
CA PHE A 137 -11.79 15.96 7.30
C PHE A 137 -13.17 16.11 7.92
N ASP A 138 -13.33 15.54 9.11
CA ASP A 138 -14.54 15.59 9.92
C ASP A 138 -14.13 15.36 11.40
N PRO A 139 -14.73 16.07 12.36
CA PRO A 139 -14.39 15.93 13.79
C PRO A 139 -14.52 14.50 14.35
N ASN A 140 -15.37 13.66 13.74
CA ASN A 140 -15.65 12.29 14.17
C ASN A 140 -14.96 11.25 13.30
N PHE A 141 -14.23 11.66 12.26
CA PHE A 141 -13.58 10.72 11.35
C PHE A 141 -12.27 10.19 11.94
N ASN A 142 -12.15 8.88 11.91
CA ASN A 142 -11.01 8.15 12.43
C ASN A 142 -10.65 7.01 11.49
N PHE A 143 -9.35 6.89 11.20
CA PHE A 143 -8.81 5.63 10.74
C PHE A 143 -8.67 4.67 11.91
N TRP A 144 -8.82 3.37 11.62
CA TRP A 144 -8.58 2.31 12.59
C TRP A 144 -7.65 1.24 12.04
N SER A 145 -6.95 0.57 12.93
CA SER A 145 -6.20 -0.64 12.63
C SER A 145 -6.26 -1.57 13.84
N CYS A 146 -6.42 -2.87 13.60
CA CYS A 146 -6.64 -3.86 14.64
C CYS A 146 -5.63 -5.02 14.50
N GLY A 147 -5.05 -5.41 15.63
CA GLY A 147 -4.21 -6.60 15.78
C GLY A 147 -4.77 -7.49 16.88
N ASP A 148 -4.89 -8.79 16.61
CA ASP A 148 -5.50 -9.75 17.53
C ASP A 148 -4.44 -10.30 18.51
N VAL A 149 -4.83 -10.47 19.77
CA VAL A 149 -3.92 -10.77 20.89
C VAL A 149 -4.52 -11.78 21.87
N ASP A 150 -3.65 -12.57 22.49
CA ASP A 150 -3.95 -13.34 23.69
C ASP A 150 -3.15 -12.79 24.86
N ILE A 151 -3.82 -12.37 25.93
CA ILE A 151 -3.18 -11.88 27.15
C ILE A 151 -3.21 -13.00 28.20
N MET A 152 -2.03 -13.42 28.63
CA MET A 152 -1.83 -14.58 29.51
C MET A 152 -1.03 -14.19 30.77
N GLU A 153 -1.38 -14.80 31.90
CA GLU A 153 -0.58 -14.74 33.11
C GLU A 153 0.74 -15.52 32.97
N VAL A 154 1.73 -15.18 33.80
CA VAL A 154 3.09 -15.76 33.76
C VAL A 154 3.12 -17.30 33.68
N PRO A 155 2.30 -18.06 34.45
CA PRO A 155 2.34 -19.52 34.38
C PRO A 155 1.98 -20.10 32.99
N ASN A 156 1.23 -19.34 32.19
CA ASN A 156 0.74 -19.75 30.87
C ASN A 156 1.43 -19.01 29.72
N TYR A 157 2.25 -18.01 30.02
CA TYR A 157 2.97 -17.20 29.04
C TYR A 157 4.33 -17.81 28.75
N VAL A 158 4.61 -18.04 27.47
CA VAL A 158 5.92 -18.48 26.98
C VAL A 158 6.41 -17.49 25.95
N GLU A 159 7.55 -16.86 26.21
CA GLU A 159 8.23 -16.03 25.22
C GLU A 159 8.81 -16.93 24.11
N ASN A 160 8.30 -16.74 22.90
CA ASN A 160 8.68 -17.52 21.72
C ASN A 160 9.28 -16.64 20.61
N CYS A 161 9.67 -15.41 20.94
CA CYS A 161 10.27 -14.46 20.01
C CYS A 161 9.38 -14.21 18.79
N SER A 162 8.07 -14.06 19.02
CA SER A 162 7.03 -13.93 17.99
C SER A 162 7.05 -15.05 16.94
N GLY A 163 7.69 -16.19 17.23
CA GLY A 163 7.91 -17.29 16.29
C GLY A 163 9.07 -17.08 15.30
N ASN A 164 9.84 -15.99 15.41
CA ASN A 164 10.89 -15.61 14.44
C ASN A 164 12.27 -15.48 15.09
N GLY A 165 12.59 -16.39 16.01
CA GLY A 165 13.88 -16.43 16.66
C GLY A 165 13.95 -17.42 17.81
N LYS A 166 15.08 -17.39 18.52
CA LYS A 166 15.36 -18.26 19.67
C LYS A 166 15.45 -17.43 20.94
N TYR A 167 14.75 -17.86 21.98
CA TYR A 167 14.86 -17.25 23.32
C TYR A 167 16.06 -17.84 24.05
N LEU A 168 17.12 -17.03 24.18
CA LEU A 168 18.40 -17.43 24.78
C LEU A 168 18.82 -16.42 25.85
N ASN A 169 19.15 -16.90 27.05
CA ASN A 169 19.67 -16.07 28.14
C ASN A 169 18.79 -14.84 28.45
N GLY A 170 17.46 -15.01 28.47
CA GLY A 170 16.51 -13.95 28.83
C GLY A 170 16.20 -12.95 27.70
N LYS A 171 16.68 -13.18 26.47
CA LYS A 171 16.44 -12.30 25.32
C LYS A 171 16.19 -13.09 24.03
N CYS A 172 15.53 -12.46 23.07
CA CYS A 172 15.38 -13.02 21.74
C CYS A 172 16.61 -12.76 20.87
N VAL A 173 17.05 -13.82 20.17
CA VAL A 173 17.98 -13.76 19.05
C VAL A 173 17.16 -14.04 17.80
N CYS A 174 17.02 -13.04 16.92
CA CYS A 174 16.12 -13.10 15.79
C CYS A 174 16.71 -13.86 14.61
N ASP A 175 15.83 -14.52 13.86
CA ASP A 175 16.17 -15.09 12.57
C ASP A 175 16.46 -13.97 11.54
N ASP A 176 17.10 -14.33 10.42
CA ASP A 176 17.48 -13.36 9.39
C ASP A 176 16.27 -12.56 8.88
N ALA A 177 16.49 -11.28 8.62
CA ALA A 177 15.47 -10.27 8.28
C ALA A 177 14.46 -9.92 9.39
N PHE A 178 14.46 -10.62 10.54
CA PHE A 178 13.64 -10.26 11.69
C PHE A 178 14.42 -9.45 12.72
N TRP A 179 13.73 -8.53 13.37
CA TRP A 179 14.34 -7.66 14.37
C TRP A 179 13.33 -7.15 15.41
N GLY A 180 13.86 -6.48 16.42
CA GLY A 180 13.10 -5.99 17.56
C GLY A 180 13.33 -6.85 18.81
N ARG A 181 12.81 -6.37 19.95
CA ARG A 181 13.02 -7.00 21.26
C ARG A 181 12.59 -8.47 21.30
N ILE A 182 11.53 -8.80 20.57
CA ILE A 182 10.94 -10.13 20.51
C ILE A 182 10.79 -10.60 19.05
N CYS A 183 11.64 -10.11 18.14
CA CYS A 183 11.63 -10.45 16.72
C CYS A 183 10.28 -10.22 16.02
N GLN A 184 9.62 -9.13 16.41
CA GLN A 184 8.27 -8.81 15.96
C GLN A 184 8.22 -8.02 14.64
N PHE A 185 9.35 -7.49 14.18
CA PHE A 185 9.41 -6.74 12.93
C PHE A 185 10.13 -7.56 11.88
N LYS A 186 9.68 -7.42 10.63
CA LYS A 186 10.22 -8.13 9.48
C LYS A 186 10.63 -7.12 8.41
N ASP A 187 11.87 -7.23 7.97
CA ASP A 187 12.34 -6.63 6.73
C ASP A 187 12.25 -7.65 5.57
N GLU A 188 12.39 -7.20 4.32
CA GLU A 188 12.42 -8.12 3.18
C GLU A 188 13.69 -8.98 3.18
N CYS A 189 14.80 -8.41 3.65
CA CYS A 189 16.10 -9.05 3.69
C CYS A 189 16.93 -8.57 4.90
N GLY A 190 17.82 -9.43 5.39
CA GLY A 190 18.87 -9.13 6.34
C GLY A 190 20.25 -9.03 5.67
N THR A 191 20.50 -9.87 4.67
CA THR A 191 21.77 -9.95 3.93
C THR A 191 21.57 -10.03 2.41
N ASP A 192 22.65 -9.87 1.64
CA ASP A 192 22.63 -9.93 0.16
C ASP A 192 22.28 -11.35 -0.34
N GLU A 193 22.56 -12.40 0.43
CA GLU A 193 22.20 -13.79 0.10
C GLU A 193 20.68 -13.97 -0.03
N GLN A 194 19.91 -13.25 0.79
CA GLN A 194 18.45 -13.23 0.70
C GLN A 194 17.94 -12.41 -0.50
N CYS A 195 18.82 -11.72 -1.22
CA CYS A 195 18.53 -11.00 -2.47
C CYS A 195 19.20 -11.67 -3.67
N GLY A 196 19.22 -13.01 -3.69
CA GLY A 196 19.77 -13.79 -4.81
C GLY A 196 21.30 -13.79 -4.86
N GLY A 197 21.97 -13.30 -3.81
CA GLY A 197 23.43 -13.23 -3.68
C GLY A 197 24.08 -12.38 -4.77
N ARG A 198 24.34 -12.97 -5.93
CA ARG A 198 24.82 -12.24 -7.11
C ARG A 198 23.71 -11.47 -7.83
N GLY A 199 22.43 -11.82 -7.60
CA GLY A 199 21.27 -11.22 -8.25
C GLY A 199 20.92 -9.81 -7.77
N GLY A 200 21.27 -9.46 -6.54
CA GLY A 200 20.86 -8.18 -5.94
C GLY A 200 21.67 -7.79 -4.71
N LYS A 201 21.16 -6.79 -3.99
CA LYS A 201 21.67 -6.33 -2.70
C LYS A 201 20.53 -6.02 -1.74
N CYS A 202 20.78 -6.26 -0.46
CA CYS A 202 19.89 -5.89 0.63
C CYS A 202 20.21 -4.47 1.08
N LEU A 203 19.37 -3.51 0.68
CA LEU A 203 19.60 -2.10 0.94
C LEU A 203 18.72 -1.59 2.08
N TYR A 204 19.32 -0.85 3.01
CA TYR A 204 18.57 -0.10 4.02
C TYR A 204 18.07 1.21 3.40
N MET A 205 16.75 1.37 3.36
CA MET A 205 16.09 2.54 2.76
C MET A 205 15.95 3.71 3.75
N GLY A 206 16.17 3.43 5.04
CA GLY A 206 15.86 4.39 6.08
C GLY A 206 14.35 4.44 6.31
N GLY A 207 13.86 5.62 6.66
CA GLY A 207 12.43 5.82 6.85
C GLY A 207 11.90 5.16 8.12
N THR A 208 10.58 5.02 8.17
CA THR A 208 9.88 4.63 9.39
C THR A 208 8.82 3.55 9.20
N ASN A 209 8.33 3.37 7.97
CA ASN A 209 7.46 2.27 7.57
C ASN A 209 8.27 0.99 7.36
N LEU A 210 7.58 -0.15 7.44
CA LEU A 210 8.18 -1.45 7.21
C LEU A 210 7.87 -1.92 5.78
N PRO A 211 8.77 -2.68 5.14
CA PRO A 211 10.10 -3.08 5.61
C PRO A 211 11.15 -1.97 5.45
N ARG A 212 12.17 -1.93 6.32
CA ARG A 212 13.26 -0.92 6.24
C ARG A 212 14.43 -1.36 5.38
N ARG A 213 14.58 -2.67 5.18
CA ARG A 213 15.54 -3.25 4.24
C ARG A 213 14.79 -3.98 3.13
N GLN A 214 15.21 -3.73 1.90
CA GLN A 214 14.57 -4.23 0.69
C GLN A 214 15.61 -4.75 -0.30
N CYS A 215 15.25 -5.76 -1.07
CA CYS A 215 16.09 -6.24 -2.16
C CYS A 215 15.98 -5.30 -3.36
N PHE A 216 17.15 -4.87 -3.83
CA PHE A 216 17.33 -4.17 -5.09
C PHE A 216 18.19 -5.04 -6.01
N CYS A 217 17.68 -5.32 -7.19
CA CYS A 217 18.24 -6.25 -8.17
C CYS A 217 19.31 -5.57 -9.01
N ARG A 218 20.28 -6.36 -9.47
CA ARG A 218 21.26 -5.95 -10.47
C ARG A 218 20.63 -6.01 -11.86
N PRO A 219 21.16 -5.26 -12.84
CA PRO A 219 20.76 -5.41 -14.23
C PRO A 219 20.86 -6.88 -14.65
N GLY A 220 19.81 -7.37 -15.31
CA GLY A 220 19.68 -8.78 -15.69
C GLY A 220 18.89 -9.65 -14.70
N PHE A 221 18.52 -9.14 -13.52
CA PHE A 221 17.70 -9.84 -12.53
C PHE A 221 16.44 -9.05 -12.18
N HIS A 222 15.37 -9.75 -11.79
CA HIS A 222 14.12 -9.16 -11.32
C HIS A 222 13.36 -10.08 -10.34
N GLY A 223 12.16 -9.66 -9.95
CA GLY A 223 11.22 -10.45 -9.17
C GLY A 223 11.56 -10.54 -7.69
N GLU A 224 10.89 -11.46 -6.99
CA GLU A 224 11.10 -11.64 -5.56
C GLU A 224 12.51 -12.07 -5.22
N ASN A 225 13.13 -11.33 -4.30
CA ASN A 225 14.48 -11.56 -3.83
C ASN A 225 15.52 -11.58 -4.96
N CYS A 226 15.22 -10.96 -6.12
CA CYS A 226 16.10 -10.93 -7.28
C CYS A 226 16.49 -12.34 -7.79
N LEU A 227 15.57 -13.29 -7.68
CA LEU A 227 15.80 -14.69 -8.06
C LEU A 227 15.52 -14.96 -9.53
N ALA A 228 14.74 -14.12 -10.21
CA ALA A 228 14.42 -14.29 -11.62
C ALA A 228 15.48 -13.63 -12.50
N LEU A 229 15.88 -14.33 -13.57
CA LEU A 229 16.74 -13.79 -14.63
C LEU A 229 15.86 -13.16 -15.71
N ASN A 230 16.26 -11.98 -16.19
CA ASN A 230 15.65 -11.41 -17.37
C ASN A 230 15.89 -12.37 -18.57
N PRO A 231 14.85 -12.76 -19.32
CA PRO A 231 15.00 -13.63 -20.48
C PRO A 231 15.72 -12.95 -21.65
N ILE A 232 15.87 -11.62 -21.58
CA ILE A 232 16.56 -10.80 -22.56
C ILE A 232 17.44 -9.75 -21.85
N GLU A 233 18.45 -9.26 -22.55
CA GLU A 233 19.23 -8.12 -22.09
C GLU A 233 18.39 -6.84 -22.23
N LEU A 234 18.17 -6.16 -21.11
CA LEU A 234 17.50 -4.86 -21.08
C LEU A 234 18.55 -3.74 -21.02
N PRO A 235 18.20 -2.52 -21.45
CA PRO A 235 19.11 -1.38 -21.39
C PRO A 235 19.69 -1.12 -19.99
N ASP A 236 20.89 -0.57 -19.96
CA ASP A 236 21.61 -0.21 -18.74
C ASP A 236 22.24 1.18 -18.88
N PRO A 237 22.65 1.85 -17.79
CA PRO A 237 23.12 3.24 -17.82
C PRO A 237 24.43 3.48 -18.59
N SER A 238 25.12 2.43 -19.06
CA SER A 238 26.36 2.54 -19.84
C SER A 238 26.14 2.92 -21.31
N HIS A 239 24.92 2.77 -21.84
CA HIS A 239 24.58 3.08 -23.22
C HIS A 239 23.42 4.08 -23.34
N SER A 240 23.31 4.75 -24.48
CA SER A 240 22.17 5.64 -24.78
C SER A 240 20.87 4.82 -24.87
N LEU A 241 19.82 5.29 -24.19
CA LEU A 241 18.52 4.63 -24.20
C LEU A 241 17.82 4.79 -25.56
N ASN A 242 17.66 3.68 -26.28
CA ASN A 242 17.00 3.67 -27.59
C ASN A 242 15.48 3.50 -27.43
N LEU A 243 14.73 4.59 -27.65
CA LEU A 243 13.26 4.60 -27.57
C LEU A 243 12.59 4.47 -28.95
N THR A 244 13.34 4.11 -29.99
CA THR A 244 12.80 3.98 -31.35
C THR A 244 11.66 2.95 -31.41
N GLY A 245 10.53 3.39 -31.95
CA GLY A 245 9.32 2.57 -32.09
C GLY A 245 8.46 2.49 -30.83
N HIS A 246 8.82 3.20 -29.76
CA HIS A 246 7.92 3.44 -28.63
C HIS A 246 6.92 4.54 -28.97
N THR A 247 5.76 4.48 -28.32
CA THR A 247 4.81 5.59 -28.24
C THR A 247 5.12 6.41 -26.99
N LEU A 248 5.18 7.73 -27.16
CA LEU A 248 5.39 8.69 -26.07
C LEU A 248 4.04 9.12 -25.48
N GLN A 249 3.95 9.11 -24.16
CA GLN A 249 2.86 9.70 -23.39
C GLN A 249 3.44 10.55 -22.25
N ILE A 250 3.19 11.85 -22.29
CA ILE A 250 3.55 12.76 -21.19
C ILE A 250 2.50 12.57 -20.09
N LEU A 251 2.95 12.22 -18.87
CA LEU A 251 2.08 12.05 -17.70
C LEU A 251 2.07 13.33 -16.85
N SER A 252 3.25 13.92 -16.64
CA SER A 252 3.45 15.27 -16.11
C SER A 252 4.73 15.89 -16.67
N ASP A 253 5.08 17.08 -16.20
CA ASP A 253 6.35 17.74 -16.46
C ASP A 253 7.57 16.95 -15.92
N ARG A 254 7.34 16.05 -14.95
CA ARG A 254 8.40 15.25 -14.30
C ARG A 254 8.27 13.75 -14.50
N MET A 255 7.24 13.29 -15.20
CA MET A 255 7.02 11.86 -15.44
C MET A 255 6.57 11.63 -16.88
N ILE A 256 7.37 10.88 -17.62
CA ILE A 256 7.12 10.53 -19.01
C ILE A 256 7.02 9.01 -19.12
N LEU A 257 5.99 8.56 -19.83
CA LEU A 257 5.79 7.17 -20.15
C LEU A 257 6.10 6.92 -21.63
N TYR A 258 6.93 5.93 -21.90
CA TYR A 258 7.04 5.31 -23.22
C TYR A 258 6.52 3.88 -23.12
N TYR A 259 5.81 3.44 -24.16
CA TYR A 259 5.36 2.05 -24.22
C TYR A 259 5.47 1.49 -25.64
N LYS A 260 5.63 0.17 -25.72
CA LYS A 260 5.76 -0.54 -26.99
C LYS A 260 5.18 -1.94 -26.90
N MET A 261 4.32 -2.29 -27.86
CA MET A 261 3.85 -3.66 -28.04
C MET A 261 4.98 -4.53 -28.56
N ILE A 262 5.26 -5.63 -27.86
CA ILE A 262 6.21 -6.65 -28.27
C ILE A 262 5.42 -7.80 -28.92
N PRO A 263 5.59 -8.02 -30.24
CA PRO A 263 4.83 -9.04 -30.95
C PRO A 263 5.09 -10.45 -30.43
N HIS A 264 4.06 -11.30 -30.53
CA HIS A 264 4.11 -12.70 -30.09
C HIS A 264 5.25 -13.50 -30.71
N GLU A 265 5.62 -13.16 -31.95
CA GLU A 265 6.70 -13.81 -32.70
C GLU A 265 8.06 -13.70 -31.99
N ILE A 266 8.24 -12.68 -31.13
CA ILE A 266 9.49 -12.44 -30.41
C ILE A 266 9.47 -13.09 -29.02
N THR A 267 8.36 -12.99 -28.30
CA THR A 267 8.24 -13.34 -26.88
C THR A 267 7.46 -14.63 -26.61
N LYS A 268 6.99 -15.33 -27.65
CA LYS A 268 6.07 -16.50 -27.58
C LYS A 268 4.74 -16.23 -26.85
N ASN A 269 4.50 -14.97 -26.49
CA ASN A 269 3.33 -14.38 -25.87
C ASN A 269 3.29 -12.92 -26.31
N GLN A 270 2.12 -12.28 -26.44
CA GLN A 270 2.11 -10.82 -26.64
C GLN A 270 2.48 -10.13 -25.32
N GLU A 271 3.51 -9.29 -25.36
CA GLU A 271 3.96 -8.49 -24.22
C GLU A 271 3.87 -7.00 -24.54
N ILE A 272 3.93 -6.19 -23.49
CA ILE A 272 4.12 -4.75 -23.58
C ILE A 272 5.35 -4.38 -22.76
N GLU A 273 6.20 -3.54 -23.35
CA GLU A 273 7.33 -2.90 -22.67
C GLU A 273 6.92 -1.50 -22.26
N PHE A 274 7.17 -1.16 -21.00
CA PHE A 274 7.00 0.17 -20.45
C PHE A 274 8.36 0.74 -20.04
N VAL A 275 8.59 2.00 -20.35
CA VAL A 275 9.74 2.78 -19.88
C VAL A 275 9.21 4.05 -19.21
N LEU A 276 9.49 4.20 -17.93
CA LEU A 276 9.19 5.40 -17.16
C LEU A 276 10.46 6.22 -16.99
N LEU A 277 10.42 7.47 -17.43
CA LEU A 277 11.44 8.48 -17.12
C LEU A 277 10.86 9.44 -16.08
N VAL A 278 11.50 9.50 -14.92
CA VAL A 278 11.01 10.27 -13.78
C VAL A 278 12.11 11.24 -13.35
N ASN A 279 11.84 12.53 -13.42
CA ASN A 279 12.72 13.55 -12.84
C ASN A 279 12.55 13.53 -11.32
N GLY A 280 13.40 12.75 -10.65
CA GLY A 280 13.33 12.36 -9.24
C GLY A 280 14.12 11.08 -8.98
N THR A 281 14.44 10.86 -7.71
CA THR A 281 15.23 9.75 -7.14
C THR A 281 14.45 9.02 -6.05
N SER A 282 13.12 9.00 -6.18
CA SER A 282 12.21 8.29 -5.29
C SER A 282 11.42 7.27 -6.11
N TRP A 283 10.48 6.59 -5.47
CA TRP A 283 9.66 5.59 -6.13
C TRP A 283 8.74 6.21 -7.21
N ALA A 284 8.35 5.42 -8.19
CA ALA A 284 7.32 5.75 -9.18
C ALA A 284 6.40 4.56 -9.39
N ALA A 285 5.15 4.84 -9.75
CA ALA A 285 4.14 3.82 -9.95
C ALA A 285 3.34 4.07 -11.22
N LEU A 286 3.05 2.99 -11.94
CA LEU A 286 2.13 2.97 -13.07
C LEU A 286 1.06 1.92 -12.77
N GLY A 287 -0.19 2.36 -12.71
CA GLY A 287 -1.34 1.48 -12.54
C GLY A 287 -2.23 1.44 -13.76
N PHE A 288 -2.91 0.33 -13.96
CA PHE A 288 -3.88 0.19 -15.05
C PHE A 288 -5.03 -0.75 -14.66
N ARG A 289 -6.21 -0.45 -15.20
CA ARG A 289 -7.40 -1.32 -15.14
C ARG A 289 -8.32 -1.01 -16.33
N PRO A 290 -9.24 -1.91 -16.71
CA PRO A 290 -10.23 -1.61 -17.75
C PRO A 290 -11.06 -0.38 -17.37
N SER A 291 -11.29 0.54 -18.31
CA SER A 291 -12.00 1.80 -18.03
C SER A 291 -13.46 1.59 -17.60
N ASN A 292 -14.04 0.45 -17.98
CA ASN A 292 -15.40 0.05 -17.66
C ASN A 292 -15.54 -0.83 -16.40
N LEU A 293 -14.47 -1.01 -15.61
CA LEU A 293 -14.53 -1.78 -14.37
C LEU A 293 -15.43 -1.08 -13.34
N GLY A 294 -16.43 -1.81 -12.82
CA GLY A 294 -17.35 -1.32 -11.79
C GLY A 294 -16.87 -1.58 -10.36
N ASP A 295 -17.63 -1.06 -9.39
CA ASP A 295 -17.32 -1.13 -7.96
C ASP A 295 -17.43 -2.52 -7.32
N ILE A 296 -18.04 -3.49 -8.02
CA ILE A 296 -18.18 -4.88 -7.55
C ILE A 296 -16.83 -5.52 -7.16
N CYS A 297 -15.74 -5.10 -7.80
CA CYS A 297 -14.39 -5.57 -7.50
C CYS A 297 -13.90 -5.21 -6.08
N LYS A 298 -14.57 -4.27 -5.40
CA LYS A 298 -14.32 -3.89 -3.99
C LYS A 298 -14.96 -4.82 -2.98
N SER A 299 -15.68 -5.85 -3.42
CA SER A 299 -16.45 -6.78 -2.57
C SER A 299 -15.58 -7.72 -1.71
N TRP A 300 -14.52 -7.23 -1.08
CA TRP A 300 -13.57 -7.98 -0.26
C TRP A 300 -13.65 -7.54 1.22
N PRO A 301 -13.08 -8.30 2.18
CA PRO A 301 -12.60 -9.67 2.07
C PRO A 301 -13.68 -10.71 1.83
N PHE A 302 -13.36 -11.70 0.99
CA PHE A 302 -13.98 -13.02 1.05
C PHE A 302 -13.09 -13.94 1.92
N ILE A 303 -13.20 -13.85 3.25
CA ILE A 303 -12.46 -14.76 4.13
C ILE A 303 -13.28 -16.03 4.32
N SER A 304 -12.83 -17.15 3.75
CA SER A 304 -13.39 -18.48 3.99
C SER A 304 -13.43 -18.83 5.48
N ASP A 305 -12.41 -18.43 6.24
CA ASP A 305 -12.26 -18.71 7.68
C ASP A 305 -13.23 -17.92 8.57
N ALA A 306 -13.83 -16.84 8.05
CA ALA A 306 -14.94 -16.15 8.72
C ALA A 306 -16.26 -16.93 8.58
N LEU A 307 -16.30 -17.96 7.73
CA LEU A 307 -17.41 -18.90 7.58
C LEU A 307 -17.18 -20.20 8.38
N ASP A 308 -16.06 -20.35 9.09
CA ASP A 308 -15.81 -21.51 9.96
C ASP A 308 -16.75 -21.45 11.19
N PRO A 309 -17.69 -22.41 11.34
CA PRO A 309 -18.64 -22.43 12.45
C PRO A 309 -17.98 -22.68 13.83
N THR A 310 -16.69 -23.01 13.88
CA THR A 310 -15.92 -23.12 15.13
C THR A 310 -15.35 -21.79 15.61
N ASN A 311 -15.38 -20.75 14.78
CA ASN A 311 -14.95 -19.41 15.12
C ASN A 311 -16.08 -18.67 15.85
N SER A 312 -15.84 -18.23 17.09
CA SER A 312 -16.87 -17.73 18.02
C SER A 312 -17.60 -16.44 17.58
N ASN A 313 -17.30 -15.92 16.39
CA ASN A 313 -17.94 -14.77 15.75
C ASN A 313 -18.98 -15.14 14.67
N SER A 314 -19.45 -16.39 14.59
CA SER A 314 -20.65 -16.73 13.82
C SER A 314 -21.95 -16.21 14.49
N ILE A 315 -22.01 -14.92 14.84
CA ILE A 315 -23.25 -14.24 15.21
C ILE A 315 -23.75 -13.55 13.94
N GLY A 316 -24.55 -14.26 13.15
CA GLY A 316 -25.30 -13.61 12.06
C GLY A 316 -25.94 -14.47 10.97
N THR A 317 -25.54 -15.73 10.75
CA THR A 317 -26.09 -16.53 9.63
C THR A 317 -27.42 -17.21 9.92
N ARG A 318 -28.15 -16.80 10.96
CA ARG A 318 -29.54 -17.25 11.22
C ARG A 318 -30.59 -16.36 10.54
N ARG A 319 -30.45 -16.11 9.22
CA ARG A 319 -31.55 -15.66 8.34
C ARG A 319 -31.33 -16.11 6.88
N THR A 320 -31.03 -17.39 6.68
CA THR A 320 -31.12 -18.02 5.35
C THR A 320 -32.01 -19.24 5.43
N ARG A 321 -33.33 -19.00 5.42
CA ARG A 321 -34.37 -19.97 5.00
C ARG A 321 -35.71 -19.23 4.89
N GLN A 322 -35.85 -18.42 3.86
CA GLN A 322 -37.10 -18.10 3.15
C GLN A 322 -36.86 -16.89 2.25
N PHE A 323 -36.34 -17.11 1.04
CA PHE A 323 -36.69 -16.27 -0.10
C PHE A 323 -36.82 -17.18 -1.31
N GLY A 324 -38.04 -17.22 -1.83
CA GLY A 324 -38.43 -18.03 -2.97
C GLY A 324 -37.76 -17.56 -4.26
N ALA A 325 -37.72 -18.47 -5.22
CA ALA A 325 -37.30 -18.21 -6.59
C ALA A 325 -38.09 -17.03 -7.18
N GLY A 326 -37.37 -15.97 -7.58
CA GLY A 326 -37.96 -14.83 -8.29
C GLY A 326 -37.49 -13.44 -7.84
N SER A 327 -36.19 -13.15 -7.90
CA SER A 327 -35.67 -11.79 -8.14
C SER A 327 -34.24 -11.88 -8.71
N PRO A 328 -33.79 -10.94 -9.55
CA PRO A 328 -32.43 -10.98 -10.09
C PRO A 328 -31.45 -10.77 -8.94
N GLU A 329 -30.48 -11.68 -8.84
CA GLU A 329 -29.46 -11.76 -7.79
C GLU A 329 -28.88 -10.38 -7.44
N GLN A 330 -29.24 -9.87 -6.27
CA GLN A 330 -28.46 -8.84 -5.61
C GLN A 330 -27.12 -9.48 -5.24
N ASN A 331 -26.05 -9.10 -5.95
CA ASN A 331 -24.67 -9.40 -5.60
C ASN A 331 -24.44 -9.09 -4.11
N ILE A 332 -24.42 -10.12 -3.25
CA ILE A 332 -24.09 -9.95 -1.83
C ILE A 332 -22.57 -9.83 -1.75
N GLY A 333 -22.05 -8.62 -1.97
CA GLY A 333 -20.66 -8.30 -1.72
C GLY A 333 -20.30 -8.51 -0.25
N SER A 334 -19.00 -8.69 0.05
CA SER A 334 -18.53 -8.83 1.43
C SER A 334 -19.12 -7.74 2.33
N GLU A 335 -19.58 -8.11 3.53
CA GLU A 335 -20.05 -7.12 4.52
C GLU A 335 -18.94 -6.18 5.01
N TYR A 336 -17.68 -6.52 4.74
CA TYR A 336 -16.50 -5.71 5.03
C TYR A 336 -16.06 -4.84 3.84
N ALA A 337 -16.74 -4.93 2.70
CA ALA A 337 -16.48 -4.08 1.56
C ALA A 337 -16.60 -2.60 1.94
N ALA A 338 -15.60 -1.81 1.55
CA ALA A 338 -15.60 -0.38 1.80
C ALA A 338 -16.72 0.29 0.99
N LYS A 339 -17.49 1.15 1.67
CA LYS A 339 -18.65 1.87 1.12
C LYS A 339 -18.32 3.27 0.61
N ASP A 340 -17.04 3.58 0.44
CA ASP A 340 -16.59 4.84 -0.14
C ASP A 340 -16.84 4.87 -1.65
N VAL A 341 -16.96 6.07 -2.20
CA VAL A 341 -17.15 6.30 -3.64
C VAL A 341 -16.04 5.62 -4.42
N PHE A 342 -16.39 4.97 -5.53
CA PHE A 342 -15.44 4.32 -6.42
C PHE A 342 -14.37 5.32 -6.91
N SER A 343 -13.12 5.01 -6.61
CA SER A 343 -11.97 5.87 -6.88
C SER A 343 -11.16 5.37 -8.07
N MET A 344 -10.24 6.22 -8.55
CA MET A 344 -9.30 5.82 -9.60
C MET A 344 -8.25 4.81 -9.12
N MET A 345 -8.00 4.72 -7.81
CA MET A 345 -7.09 3.72 -7.22
C MET A 345 -7.75 2.38 -6.97
N ASP A 346 -9.08 2.31 -6.98
CA ASP A 346 -9.79 1.10 -6.61
C ASP A 346 -9.46 -0.01 -7.62
N CYS A 347 -9.31 -1.25 -7.16
CA CYS A 347 -9.08 -2.42 -8.00
C CYS A 347 -8.07 -2.21 -9.15
N THR A 348 -6.93 -1.61 -8.84
CA THR A 348 -5.91 -1.25 -9.84
C THR A 348 -4.69 -2.13 -9.66
N ASP A 349 -4.26 -2.71 -10.78
CA ASP A 349 -2.99 -3.43 -10.96
C ASP A 349 -1.89 -2.37 -11.14
N ILE A 350 -0.87 -2.41 -10.28
CA ILE A 350 0.08 -1.31 -10.08
C ILE A 350 1.50 -1.86 -10.04
N ILE A 351 2.31 -1.45 -11.00
CA ILE A 351 3.75 -1.67 -10.93
C ILE A 351 4.40 -0.51 -10.17
N VAL A 352 5.08 -0.82 -9.06
CA VAL A 352 5.85 0.14 -8.27
C VAL A 352 7.34 -0.11 -8.50
N GLY A 353 8.06 0.95 -8.88
CA GLY A 353 9.48 0.92 -9.17
C GLY A 353 10.29 1.95 -8.38
N SER A 354 11.54 1.62 -8.08
CA SER A 354 12.57 2.53 -7.54
C SER A 354 13.93 2.07 -8.02
N ALA A 355 14.92 2.95 -8.00
CA ALA A 355 16.29 2.65 -8.37
C ALA A 355 17.28 3.26 -7.38
N LYS A 356 18.48 2.69 -7.30
CA LYS A 356 19.56 3.21 -6.46
C LYS A 356 20.89 2.96 -7.15
N GLY A 357 21.43 4.02 -7.76
CA GLY A 357 22.53 3.87 -8.71
C GLY A 357 22.13 2.94 -9.86
N SER A 358 22.83 1.82 -10.05
CA SER A 358 22.52 0.83 -11.09
C SER A 358 21.63 -0.33 -10.61
N PHE A 359 21.18 -0.32 -9.36
CA PHE A 359 20.29 -1.36 -8.84
C PHE A 359 18.84 -0.89 -8.92
N HIS A 360 17.91 -1.81 -9.14
CA HIS A 360 16.49 -1.48 -9.27
C HIS A 360 15.60 -2.38 -8.45
N ARG A 361 14.42 -1.88 -8.11
CA ARG A 361 13.34 -2.65 -7.52
C ARG A 361 12.09 -2.30 -8.29
N VAL A 362 11.64 -3.20 -9.15
CA VAL A 362 10.36 -3.09 -9.86
C VAL A 362 9.51 -4.28 -9.48
N ARG A 363 8.33 -4.01 -8.93
CA ARG A 363 7.52 -5.01 -8.24
C ARG A 363 6.05 -4.86 -8.58
N ASP A 364 5.43 -6.00 -8.79
CA ASP A 364 4.00 -6.11 -8.97
C ASP A 364 3.25 -5.89 -7.66
N HIS A 365 2.24 -5.02 -7.71
CA HIS A 365 1.40 -4.65 -6.58
C HIS A 365 -0.04 -4.51 -7.03
N TYR A 366 -0.94 -4.60 -6.05
CA TYR A 366 -2.35 -4.37 -6.30
C TYR A 366 -2.98 -3.50 -5.20
N ALA A 367 -3.91 -2.66 -5.61
CA ALA A 367 -4.75 -1.87 -4.73
C ALA A 367 -6.23 -2.20 -4.96
N ARG A 368 -6.93 -2.72 -3.94
CA ARG A 368 -8.40 -2.88 -3.97
C ARG A 368 -9.12 -1.57 -3.72
N GLY A 369 -8.46 -0.63 -3.04
CA GLY A 369 -9.03 0.66 -2.66
C GLY A 369 -7.96 1.74 -2.55
N ARG A 370 -8.20 2.74 -1.71
CA ARG A 370 -7.30 3.91 -1.54
C ARG A 370 -6.11 3.68 -0.60
N HIS A 371 -5.84 2.43 -0.26
CA HIS A 371 -4.73 2.05 0.61
C HIS A 371 -3.40 2.08 -0.15
N THR A 372 -2.28 2.07 0.59
CA THR A 372 -0.96 1.88 -0.04
C THR A 372 -0.97 0.56 -0.82
N PRO A 373 -0.55 0.53 -2.10
CA PRO A 373 -0.47 -0.71 -2.86
C PRO A 373 0.38 -1.74 -2.12
N ILE A 374 -0.08 -2.98 -2.08
CA ILE A 374 0.65 -4.09 -1.46
C ILE A 374 0.96 -5.15 -2.53
N PRO A 375 2.01 -5.96 -2.37
CA PRO A 375 2.34 -7.02 -3.34
C PRO A 375 1.10 -7.84 -3.70
N ASP A 376 0.89 -8.00 -4.99
CA ASP A 376 -0.22 -8.72 -5.63
C ASP A 376 -0.43 -10.13 -5.05
N ASN A 377 0.65 -10.82 -4.66
CA ASN A 377 0.61 -12.15 -4.03
C ASN A 377 -0.17 -12.17 -2.70
N LYS A 378 -0.33 -11.02 -2.02
CA LYS A 378 -1.18 -10.88 -0.83
C LYS A 378 -2.67 -10.94 -1.16
N TRP A 379 -3.01 -10.73 -2.43
CA TRP A 379 -4.36 -10.82 -2.97
C TRP A 379 -4.64 -12.15 -3.66
N GLY A 380 -3.69 -13.09 -3.65
CA GLY A 380 -3.77 -14.36 -4.37
C GLY A 380 -3.34 -14.27 -5.84
N GLY A 381 -2.70 -13.17 -6.25
CA GLY A 381 -2.07 -13.00 -7.55
C GLY A 381 -0.65 -13.60 -7.64
N THR A 382 -0.01 -13.38 -8.77
CA THR A 382 1.40 -13.72 -9.03
C THR A 382 2.14 -12.59 -9.74
N ASP A 383 3.44 -12.41 -9.45
CA ASP A 383 4.29 -11.41 -10.12
C ASP A 383 4.28 -11.63 -11.65
N ASP A 384 3.60 -10.73 -12.38
CA ASP A 384 3.36 -10.82 -13.83
C ASP A 384 4.48 -10.15 -14.66
N ILE A 385 5.48 -9.58 -14.00
CA ILE A 385 6.65 -8.97 -14.64
C ILE A 385 7.52 -10.07 -15.26
N THR A 386 7.75 -10.00 -16.57
CA THR A 386 8.58 -10.96 -17.30
C THR A 386 10.04 -10.53 -17.43
N ALA A 387 10.32 -9.24 -17.29
CA ALA A 387 11.67 -8.68 -17.24
C ALA A 387 11.64 -7.28 -16.63
N SER A 388 12.66 -6.87 -15.90
CA SER A 388 12.81 -5.46 -15.48
C SER A 388 14.26 -5.02 -15.29
N THR A 389 14.47 -3.70 -15.40
CA THR A 389 15.73 -3.01 -15.10
C THR A 389 15.42 -1.58 -14.66
N GLY A 390 16.39 -0.91 -14.05
CA GLY A 390 16.28 0.50 -13.74
C GLY A 390 17.56 1.08 -13.16
N TRP A 391 17.67 2.40 -13.23
CA TRP A 391 18.82 3.12 -12.70
C TRP A 391 18.47 4.57 -12.39
N GLU A 392 19.32 5.20 -11.60
CA GLU A 392 19.33 6.64 -11.37
C GLU A 392 20.57 7.26 -12.02
N LYS A 393 20.38 8.33 -12.78
CA LYS A 393 21.46 9.11 -13.37
C LYS A 393 21.05 10.57 -13.46
N ASP A 394 21.91 11.47 -12.98
CA ASP A 394 21.71 12.93 -13.06
C ASP A 394 20.35 13.41 -12.51
N GLY A 395 19.87 12.79 -11.43
CA GLY A 395 18.59 13.12 -10.80
C GLY A 395 17.36 12.54 -11.50
N VAL A 396 17.54 11.74 -12.56
CA VAL A 396 16.47 11.07 -13.29
C VAL A 396 16.50 9.57 -12.98
N THR A 397 15.35 9.04 -12.56
CA THR A 397 15.10 7.61 -12.43
C THR A 397 14.52 7.06 -13.73
N THR A 398 15.16 6.03 -14.28
CA THR A 398 14.64 5.25 -15.40
C THR A 398 14.21 3.88 -14.92
N LEU A 399 12.99 3.49 -15.23
CA LEU A 399 12.45 2.16 -14.91
C LEU A 399 11.93 1.52 -16.19
N ILE A 400 12.33 0.28 -16.45
CA ILE A 400 11.88 -0.48 -17.61
C ILE A 400 11.34 -1.80 -17.11
N PHE A 401 10.15 -2.19 -17.59
CA PHE A 401 9.60 -3.50 -17.31
C PHE A 401 8.76 -4.01 -18.48
N ARG A 402 8.62 -5.34 -18.52
CA ARG A 402 7.75 -6.05 -19.45
C ARG A 402 6.75 -6.88 -18.69
N ARG A 403 5.54 -6.99 -19.24
CA ARG A 403 4.54 -7.95 -18.79
C ARG A 403 3.73 -8.47 -19.98
N LYS A 404 3.06 -9.59 -19.77
CA LYS A 404 2.13 -10.15 -20.74
C LYS A 404 0.85 -9.31 -20.80
N LEU A 405 0.22 -9.27 -21.97
CA LEU A 405 -1.09 -8.62 -22.14
C LEU A 405 -2.23 -9.40 -21.48
N ARG A 406 -2.08 -10.72 -21.43
CA ARG A 406 -3.05 -11.62 -20.81
C ARG A 406 -2.49 -12.05 -19.47
N THR A 407 -3.34 -11.96 -18.47
CA THR A 407 -3.13 -12.48 -17.12
C THR A 407 -4.28 -13.42 -16.76
N HIS A 408 -4.05 -14.27 -15.77
CA HIS A 408 -4.97 -15.32 -15.35
C HIS A 408 -5.21 -15.35 -13.85
N ASP A 409 -4.66 -14.40 -13.10
CA ASP A 409 -4.89 -14.32 -11.66
C ASP A 409 -5.96 -13.28 -11.30
N VAL A 410 -6.19 -13.15 -9.98
CA VAL A 410 -7.30 -12.38 -9.40
C VAL A 410 -6.96 -10.93 -9.06
N ALA A 411 -5.68 -10.56 -9.16
CA ALA A 411 -5.16 -9.24 -8.88
C ALA A 411 -4.84 -8.49 -10.18
N ASP A 412 -4.53 -9.19 -11.26
CA ASP A 412 -4.10 -8.56 -12.49
C ASP A 412 -5.22 -8.29 -13.50
N HIS A 413 -5.01 -7.27 -14.34
CA HIS A 413 -5.94 -6.93 -15.42
C HIS A 413 -5.35 -7.21 -16.80
N PRO A 414 -6.07 -7.90 -17.70
CA PRO A 414 -5.63 -8.01 -19.07
C PRO A 414 -5.61 -6.63 -19.74
N ILE A 415 -4.54 -6.33 -20.46
CA ILE A 415 -4.39 -5.08 -21.21
C ILE A 415 -5.08 -5.25 -22.56
N HIS A 416 -6.30 -4.74 -22.66
CA HIS A 416 -7.10 -4.79 -23.87
C HIS A 416 -8.15 -3.68 -23.92
N GLY A 417 -8.22 -2.98 -25.05
CA GLY A 417 -9.12 -1.85 -25.22
C GLY A 417 -8.70 -0.63 -24.39
N GLU A 418 -9.67 0.24 -24.08
CA GLU A 418 -9.41 1.44 -23.28
C GLU A 418 -9.14 1.08 -21.81
N MET A 419 -7.97 1.46 -21.33
CA MET A 419 -7.53 1.29 -19.95
C MET A 419 -7.60 2.63 -19.23
N LEU A 420 -8.10 2.65 -18.00
CA LEU A 420 -7.76 3.70 -17.06
C LEU A 420 -6.33 3.47 -16.61
N VAL A 421 -5.45 4.41 -16.92
CA VAL A 421 -4.04 4.40 -16.50
C VAL A 421 -3.90 5.43 -15.38
N THR A 422 -3.42 4.98 -14.22
CA THR A 422 -3.06 5.84 -13.10
C THR A 422 -1.55 5.90 -12.98
N TRP A 423 -1.02 7.01 -12.47
CA TRP A 423 0.41 7.15 -12.25
C TRP A 423 0.66 8.00 -11.02
N ALA A 424 1.79 7.75 -10.37
CA ALA A 424 2.25 8.53 -9.23
C ALA A 424 3.77 8.47 -9.10
N ARG A 425 4.35 9.46 -8.44
CA ARG A 425 5.75 9.47 -8.00
C ARG A 425 5.84 9.80 -6.51
N GLY A 426 6.88 9.31 -5.88
CA GLY A 426 7.24 9.64 -4.52
C GLY A 426 7.62 11.11 -4.39
N GLN A 427 7.37 11.66 -3.20
CA GLN A 427 7.83 13.00 -2.86
C GLN A 427 9.35 13.00 -2.68
N GLU A 428 10.01 14.06 -3.14
CA GLU A 428 11.44 14.27 -2.93
C GLU A 428 11.71 14.99 -1.60
N PRO A 429 12.88 14.75 -0.97
CA PRO A 429 13.34 15.57 0.13
C PRO A 429 13.34 17.06 -0.21
N GLY A 430 12.47 17.82 0.46
CA GLY A 430 12.33 19.27 0.28
C GLY A 430 11.22 19.71 -0.70
N GLU A 431 10.58 18.78 -1.42
CA GLU A 431 9.53 19.06 -2.39
C GLU A 431 8.16 18.49 -1.96
N TYR A 432 7.89 18.57 -0.65
CA TYR A 432 6.66 18.05 -0.08
C TYR A 432 5.48 18.96 -0.39
N ILE A 433 4.59 18.51 -1.27
CA ILE A 433 3.35 19.24 -1.58
C ILE A 433 2.36 18.95 -0.46
N ARG A 434 2.17 19.96 0.40
CA ARG A 434 1.21 19.91 1.51
C ARG A 434 -0.20 20.16 1.00
N ASP A 435 -1.18 19.43 1.55
CA ASP A 435 -2.57 19.83 1.42
C ASP A 435 -2.81 21.12 2.23
N PRO A 436 -3.23 22.22 1.59
CA PRO A 436 -3.47 23.49 2.27
C PRO A 436 -4.57 23.41 3.35
N ASN A 437 -5.44 22.40 3.32
CA ASN A 437 -6.49 22.18 4.31
C ASN A 437 -6.03 21.38 5.53
N LEU A 438 -4.92 20.65 5.45
CA LEU A 438 -4.49 19.70 6.49
C LEU A 438 -3.57 20.32 7.57
N ARG A 439 -3.40 21.66 7.58
CA ARG A 439 -2.64 22.44 8.57
C ARG A 439 -1.40 21.70 9.11
N LEU A 440 -0.56 21.19 8.21
CA LEU A 440 0.75 20.69 8.60
C LEU A 440 1.59 21.90 9.03
N GLU A 441 2.07 21.90 10.28
CA GLU A 441 2.80 23.04 10.83
C GLU A 441 3.95 23.43 9.89
N ARG A 442 4.03 24.73 9.59
CA ARG A 442 4.76 25.29 8.43
C ARG A 442 6.26 24.94 8.44
N ASP A 443 6.83 24.62 9.60
CA ASP A 443 8.27 24.54 9.83
C ASP A 443 8.69 23.36 10.73
N GLU A 444 7.93 22.26 10.79
CA GLU A 444 8.30 21.13 11.67
C GLU A 444 9.39 20.24 11.01
N PRO A 445 10.66 20.23 11.50
CA PRO A 445 11.76 19.50 10.87
C PRO A 445 11.50 17.99 10.77
N ARG A 446 10.61 17.49 11.63
CA ARG A 446 10.19 16.09 11.69
C ARG A 446 9.38 15.65 10.47
N ILE A 447 8.68 16.58 9.80
CA ILE A 447 7.98 16.27 8.55
C ILE A 447 8.98 16.17 7.40
N SER A 448 10.03 17.01 7.40
CA SER A 448 11.05 17.00 6.34
C SER A 448 11.83 15.68 6.27
N GLY A 449 12.04 15.02 7.41
CA GLY A 449 12.67 13.69 7.50
C GLY A 449 11.68 12.52 7.56
N PHE A 450 10.37 12.78 7.46
CA PHE A 450 9.36 11.71 7.52
C PHE A 450 9.24 10.96 6.20
N TYR A 451 9.35 11.64 5.07
CA TYR A 451 9.31 11.03 3.74
C TYR A 451 10.74 10.82 3.27
N VAL A 452 11.25 9.60 3.37
CA VAL A 452 12.58 9.30 2.79
C VAL A 452 12.41 8.81 1.36
N ARG A 453 13.47 8.92 0.56
CA ARG A 453 13.49 8.39 -0.82
C ARG A 453 13.18 6.90 -0.83
N ASP A 454 12.45 6.48 -1.86
CA ASP A 454 12.05 5.09 -2.14
C ASP A 454 11.17 4.41 -1.10
N GLU A 455 10.90 5.03 0.05
CA GLU A 455 9.90 4.55 0.98
C GLU A 455 8.51 4.82 0.42
N LEU A 456 7.76 3.74 0.16
CA LEU A 456 6.40 3.83 -0.37
C LEU A 456 5.47 4.47 0.68
N LYS A 457 5.28 5.77 0.52
CA LYS A 457 4.40 6.65 1.29
C LYS A 457 3.51 7.42 0.33
N TYR A 458 2.71 8.34 0.86
CA TYR A 458 1.85 9.19 0.05
C TYR A 458 2.64 9.97 -1.01
N HIS A 459 2.18 9.90 -2.26
CA HIS A 459 2.78 10.58 -3.42
C HIS A 459 2.68 12.11 -3.37
N GLY A 460 1.76 12.68 -2.58
CA GLY A 460 1.48 14.11 -2.56
C GLY A 460 0.35 14.53 -3.52
N LEU A 461 0.32 15.79 -3.96
CA LEU A 461 -0.78 16.37 -4.74
C LEU A 461 -0.29 16.95 -6.08
N GLY A 462 -1.21 17.46 -6.89
CA GLY A 462 -0.87 18.14 -8.14
C GLY A 462 -0.19 17.20 -9.16
N ASP A 463 0.97 17.62 -9.67
CA ASP A 463 1.75 16.91 -10.69
C ASP A 463 2.47 15.63 -10.20
N GLN A 464 2.29 15.27 -8.93
CA GLN A 464 2.86 14.06 -8.35
C GLN A 464 2.03 12.80 -8.62
N LYS A 465 0.79 12.97 -9.10
CA LYS A 465 -0.10 11.87 -9.46
C LYS A 465 -1.12 12.29 -10.50
N GLY A 466 -1.66 11.32 -11.22
CA GLY A 466 -2.73 11.59 -12.17
C GLY A 466 -3.36 10.33 -12.72
N PHE A 467 -4.28 10.53 -13.65
CA PHE A 467 -4.88 9.47 -14.42
C PHE A 467 -5.20 9.95 -15.83
N LEU A 468 -5.30 9.02 -16.76
CA LEU A 468 -5.70 9.23 -18.15
C LEU A 468 -6.26 7.92 -18.72
N TYR A 469 -6.86 7.98 -19.90
CA TYR A 469 -7.35 6.81 -20.62
C TYR A 469 -6.44 6.52 -21.80
N ILE A 470 -5.99 5.27 -21.93
CA ILE A 470 -5.10 4.84 -23.02
C ILE A 470 -5.62 3.52 -23.57
N ASP A 471 -5.76 3.45 -24.90
CA ASP A 471 -5.78 2.17 -25.62
C ASP A 471 -4.37 1.89 -26.14
N PHE A 472 -3.64 1.01 -25.45
CA PHE A 472 -2.25 0.66 -25.77
C PHE A 472 -2.10 -0.06 -27.12
N GLN A 473 -3.19 -0.61 -27.66
CA GLN A 473 -3.20 -1.34 -28.93
C GLN A 473 -3.64 -0.46 -30.10
N SER A 474 -4.17 0.73 -29.83
CA SER A 474 -4.53 1.70 -30.86
C SER A 474 -3.31 2.16 -31.65
N LYS A 475 -3.48 2.35 -32.97
CA LYS A 475 -2.41 2.81 -33.87
C LYS A 475 -2.18 4.30 -33.68
N ILE A 476 -1.42 4.69 -32.67
CA ILE A 476 -0.94 6.07 -32.48
C ILE A 476 0.41 6.24 -33.18
N SER A 477 0.65 7.41 -33.75
CA SER A 477 1.89 7.81 -34.43
C SER A 477 3.12 7.51 -33.58
N ARG A 478 4.00 6.62 -34.07
CA ARG A 478 5.26 6.24 -33.40
C ARG A 478 6.24 7.41 -33.40
N VAL A 479 7.03 7.55 -32.33
CA VAL A 479 8.10 8.55 -32.29
C VAL A 479 9.13 8.24 -33.39
N PRO A 480 9.40 9.15 -34.35
CA PRO A 480 10.51 8.99 -35.30
C PRO A 480 11.81 9.10 -34.50
N GLY A 481 12.69 8.10 -34.59
CA GLY A 481 13.93 7.94 -33.80
C GLY A 481 14.47 9.18 -33.09
N ILE A 482 14.15 9.33 -31.80
CA ILE A 482 14.77 10.32 -30.91
C ILE A 482 15.69 9.54 -29.97
N ASN A 483 16.99 9.86 -30.00
CA ASN A 483 17.89 9.57 -28.89
C ASN A 483 17.50 10.52 -27.75
N ALA A 484 17.14 9.98 -26.60
CA ALA A 484 16.74 10.79 -25.45
C ALA A 484 17.97 11.45 -24.80
N ASP A 485 18.42 12.57 -25.37
CA ASP A 485 19.34 13.52 -24.72
C ASP A 485 18.58 14.71 -24.08
N ILE A 486 17.25 14.58 -23.89
CA ILE A 486 16.39 15.68 -23.43
C ILE A 486 15.80 15.36 -22.06
N LEU A 487 16.64 15.48 -21.04
CA LEU A 487 16.30 15.98 -19.70
C LEU A 487 17.59 16.64 -19.18
N GLN A 488 17.89 17.86 -19.64
CA GLN A 488 18.88 18.76 -19.03
C GLN A 488 18.15 19.82 -18.23
#